data_AF-A0A9Q1IWS9-F1
#
_entry.id   AF-A0A9Q1IWS9-F1
#
_cell.length_a   1.000
_cell.length_b   1.000
_cell.length_c   1.000
_cell.angle_alpha   90.00
_cell.angle_beta   90.00
_cell.angle_gamma   90.00
#
_symmetry.space_group_name_H-M   'P 1'
#
loop_
_entity.id
_entity.type
_entity.pdbx_description
1 polymer ?
#
loop_
_entity_poly.entity_id
_entity_poly.type
_entity_poly.pdbx_seq_one_letter_code
_entity_poly.pdbx_strand_id
1 'polypeptide(L)'
;MASNGPTVNGDGSVDSQSATDPRVTVLEETLQQMKILINENRELKALQRNKSSTEETFEGLETWKEKEKQKVDRELLRLKLEEATRHIHSLTKQNEKLSKGGTQISKEDLSEIQTRLETAERALVTKQQKIDEMKPEIFKKEEELKQTCFISVLDRGRVQISKEDLSELQTRLETAERALVTKQQKIDEMKPEIFRKEEELEVLSKELQKVRSDLESAESDKKTLNDRCGVLEQDRADLQEQLEERQQQQVENEQLMQSVRDVDQRSAEELKKNLAQLQESYTKLSEENARMKEEVKKTEEDMSTLETRFETAEKALVTKQQKIDEMKQEFFKNEKELETISVFKAQAELYSADFYAERTAREKIHEEKERLIEQLEVLKQRNDQLQEELDSQARRSLTEVQRRHLSPGARPEGGAAARAPLGAKGVKIKEHTCPKCNMALPDLDSLQIHIMDCID
;
A
#
# COMPACT_ATOMS: atom_id res chain seq x y z
N MET A 1 2.17 18.94 -24.04
CA MET A 1 1.51 20.26 -24.13
C MET A 1 0.72 20.47 -22.86
N ALA A 2 0.82 21.68 -22.28
CA ALA A 2 0.17 22.22 -21.05
C ALA A 2 0.56 21.51 -19.73
N SER A 3 1.46 22.01 -18.88
CA SER A 3 1.57 23.31 -18.16
C SER A 3 0.50 23.52 -17.09
N ASN A 4 0.90 23.40 -15.81
CA ASN A 4 0.93 24.52 -14.84
C ASN A 4 1.12 24.01 -13.40
N GLY A 5 2.22 24.44 -12.75
CA GLY A 5 2.25 24.65 -11.30
C GLY A 5 1.41 25.89 -10.91
N PRO A 6 1.34 26.30 -9.63
CA PRO A 6 2.46 27.12 -9.13
C PRO A 6 2.72 27.15 -7.60
N THR A 7 3.98 27.50 -7.29
CA THR A 7 4.50 28.47 -6.27
C THR A 7 4.29 28.35 -4.76
N VAL A 8 5.46 28.30 -4.11
CA VAL A 8 5.93 28.82 -2.82
C VAL A 8 5.51 30.28 -2.52
N ASN A 9 5.22 30.56 -1.24
CA ASN A 9 5.49 31.78 -0.42
C ASN A 9 5.16 31.36 1.05
N GLY A 10 5.87 31.67 2.13
CA GLY A 10 6.83 32.73 2.44
C GLY A 10 6.31 33.55 3.65
N ASP A 11 7.04 33.48 4.77
CA ASP A 11 7.04 34.35 5.96
C ASP A 11 5.92 34.36 7.02
N GLY A 12 6.35 34.40 8.29
CA GLY A 12 5.51 34.80 9.42
C GLY A 12 5.95 34.32 10.81
N SER A 13 7.09 34.83 11.30
CA SER A 13 7.44 34.87 12.74
C SER A 13 6.30 35.49 13.57
N VAL A 14 6.05 35.00 14.79
CA VAL A 14 5.91 35.77 16.05
C VAL A 14 5.64 34.77 17.19
N ASP A 15 6.66 34.54 18.02
CA ASP A 15 6.49 34.16 19.42
C ASP A 15 5.84 35.32 20.16
N SER A 16 4.76 35.06 20.89
CA SER A 16 4.20 35.98 21.88
C SER A 16 3.61 35.17 23.02
N GLN A 17 4.43 34.94 24.05
CA GLN A 17 3.97 34.53 25.36
C GLN A 17 3.18 35.69 25.98
N SER A 18 1.86 35.70 25.79
CA SER A 18 0.94 36.55 26.54
C SER A 18 0.41 35.78 27.74
N ALA A 19 0.46 36.37 28.94
CA ALA A 19 -0.25 35.88 30.10
C ALA A 19 -1.74 35.74 29.78
N THR A 20 -2.21 34.50 29.60
CA THR A 20 -3.59 34.19 29.17
C THR A 20 -4.52 34.16 30.37
N ASP A 21 -5.56 34.98 30.31
CA ASP A 21 -6.77 34.90 31.15
C ASP A 21 -7.29 33.45 31.19
N PRO A 22 -7.59 32.86 32.36
CA PRO A 22 -8.13 31.50 32.49
C PRO A 22 -9.41 31.25 31.66
N ARG A 23 -10.14 32.30 31.27
CA ARG A 23 -11.27 32.18 30.34
C ARG A 23 -10.85 32.00 28.88
N VAL A 24 -9.71 32.56 28.48
CA VAL A 24 -9.16 32.42 27.13
C VAL A 24 -8.56 31.02 26.94
N THR A 25 -7.91 30.47 27.96
CA THR A 25 -7.35 29.11 27.91
C THR A 25 -8.45 28.05 27.79
N VAL A 26 -9.56 28.18 28.52
CA VAL A 26 -10.72 27.27 28.39
C VAL A 26 -11.39 27.38 27.01
N LEU A 27 -11.42 28.59 26.42
CA LEU A 27 -11.92 28.78 25.07
C LEU A 27 -10.98 28.16 24.01
N GLU A 28 -9.67 28.25 24.21
CA GLU A 28 -8.67 27.61 23.35
C GLU A 28 -8.73 26.08 23.44
N GLU A 29 -8.86 25.53 24.65
CA GLU A 29 -9.05 24.09 24.88
C GLU A 29 -10.32 23.58 24.20
N THR A 30 -11.44 24.30 24.33
CA THR A 30 -12.70 23.92 23.66
C THR A 30 -12.60 24.04 22.13
N LEU A 31 -11.90 25.04 21.59
CA LEU A 31 -11.61 25.14 20.15
C LEU A 31 -10.70 24.01 19.67
N GLN A 32 -9.69 23.63 20.45
CA GLN A 32 -8.81 22.51 20.14
C GLN A 32 -9.58 21.19 20.15
N GLN A 33 -10.46 20.99 21.11
CA GLN A 33 -11.34 19.83 21.18
C GLN A 33 -12.34 19.79 20.02
N MET A 34 -12.86 20.94 19.61
CA MET A 34 -13.70 21.06 18.41
C MET A 34 -12.93 20.73 17.12
N LYS A 35 -11.66 21.12 17.00
CA LYS A 35 -10.78 20.74 15.87
C LYS A 35 -10.54 19.23 15.83
N ILE A 36 -10.31 18.60 16.98
CA ILE A 36 -10.17 17.14 17.09
C ILE A 36 -11.45 16.45 16.60
N LEU A 37 -12.61 16.86 17.11
CA LEU A 37 -13.90 16.31 16.70
C LEU A 37 -14.19 16.49 15.20
N ILE A 38 -13.79 17.62 14.60
CA ILE A 38 -13.93 17.85 13.16
C ILE A 38 -13.04 16.89 12.37
N ASN A 39 -11.82 16.65 12.81
CA ASN A 39 -10.92 15.69 12.16
C ASN A 39 -11.42 14.25 12.31
N GLU A 40 -11.82 13.84 13.52
CA GLU A 40 -12.46 12.54 13.75
C GLU A 40 -13.71 12.36 12.88
N ASN A 41 -14.53 13.41 12.71
CA ASN A 41 -15.70 13.34 11.83
C ASN A 41 -15.32 13.21 10.35
N ARG A 42 -14.22 13.84 9.92
CA ARG A 42 -13.68 13.69 8.55
C ARG A 42 -13.16 12.27 8.33
N GLU A 43 -12.45 11.71 9.31
CA GLU A 43 -11.94 10.34 9.29
C GLU A 43 -13.07 9.31 9.28
N LEU A 44 -14.10 9.50 10.11
CA LEU A 44 -15.30 8.66 10.11
C LEU A 44 -16.00 8.67 8.75
N LYS A 45 -16.10 9.84 8.09
CA LYS A 45 -16.64 9.93 6.73
C LYS A 45 -15.75 9.25 5.70
N ALA A 46 -14.43 9.28 5.85
CA ALA A 46 -13.51 8.57 4.97
C ALA A 46 -13.65 7.05 5.14
N LEU A 47 -13.71 6.57 6.39
CA LEU A 47 -13.98 5.16 6.70
C LEU A 47 -15.32 4.70 6.16
N GLN A 48 -16.36 5.53 6.25
CA GLN A 48 -17.68 5.19 5.71
C GLN A 48 -17.67 5.09 4.18
N ARG A 49 -16.98 5.98 3.47
CA ARG A 49 -16.79 5.87 2.01
C ARG A 49 -15.99 4.62 1.64
N ASN A 50 -14.91 4.33 2.37
CA ASN A 50 -14.12 3.11 2.13
C ASN A 50 -14.96 1.86 2.37
N LYS A 51 -15.78 1.84 3.44
CA LYS A 51 -16.70 0.73 3.72
C LYS A 51 -17.68 0.51 2.56
N SER A 52 -18.38 1.57 2.10
CA SER A 52 -19.29 1.47 0.96
C SER A 52 -18.57 1.00 -0.31
N SER A 53 -17.35 1.49 -0.56
CA SER A 53 -16.54 1.02 -1.69
C SER A 53 -16.16 -0.45 -1.57
N THR A 54 -15.78 -0.93 -0.38
CA THR A 54 -15.48 -2.35 -0.17
C THR A 54 -16.71 -3.24 -0.31
N GLU A 55 -17.88 -2.76 0.14
CA GLU A 55 -19.16 -3.45 -0.04
C GLU A 55 -19.51 -3.58 -1.53
N GLU A 56 -19.37 -2.50 -2.31
CA GLU A 56 -19.56 -2.54 -3.78
C GLU A 56 -18.60 -3.50 -4.48
N THR A 57 -17.32 -3.54 -4.06
CA THR A 57 -16.36 -4.50 -4.63
C THR A 57 -16.71 -5.95 -4.29
N PHE A 58 -17.22 -6.19 -3.08
CA PHE A 58 -17.63 -7.52 -2.63
C PHE A 58 -18.87 -8.00 -3.40
N GLU A 59 -19.86 -7.13 -3.57
CA GLU A 59 -21.04 -7.42 -4.39
C GLU A 59 -20.66 -7.67 -5.87
N GLY A 60 -19.71 -6.92 -6.40
CA GLY A 60 -19.12 -7.16 -7.72
C GLY A 60 -18.44 -8.53 -7.84
N LEU A 61 -17.71 -8.97 -6.81
CA LEU A 61 -17.06 -10.28 -6.74
C LEU A 61 -18.08 -11.42 -6.66
N GLU A 62 -19.15 -11.27 -5.85
CA GLU A 62 -20.21 -12.27 -5.75
C GLU A 62 -20.97 -12.44 -7.07
N THR A 63 -21.31 -11.34 -7.73
CA THR A 63 -21.97 -11.38 -9.05
C THR A 63 -21.06 -11.97 -10.13
N TRP A 64 -19.75 -11.71 -10.09
CA TRP A 64 -18.78 -12.34 -10.99
C TRP A 64 -18.67 -13.85 -10.75
N LYS A 65 -18.60 -14.27 -9.48
CA LYS A 65 -18.54 -15.69 -9.09
C LYS A 65 -19.80 -16.44 -9.53
N GLU A 66 -20.97 -15.84 -9.38
CA GLU A 66 -22.23 -16.42 -9.85
C GLU A 66 -22.28 -16.52 -11.39
N LYS A 67 -21.78 -15.51 -12.11
CA LYS A 67 -21.65 -15.57 -13.57
C LYS A 67 -20.70 -16.66 -14.04
N GLU A 68 -19.57 -16.85 -13.37
CA GLU A 68 -18.61 -17.90 -13.73
C GLU A 68 -19.21 -19.30 -13.49
N LYS A 69 -19.95 -19.47 -12.38
CA LYS A 69 -20.71 -20.70 -12.13
C LYS A 69 -21.76 -20.97 -13.21
N GLN A 70 -22.56 -19.97 -13.58
CA GLN A 70 -23.55 -20.10 -14.66
C GLN A 70 -22.91 -20.45 -16.00
N LYS A 71 -21.72 -19.91 -16.30
CA LYS A 71 -20.97 -20.24 -17.51
C LYS A 71 -20.53 -21.71 -17.52
N VAL A 72 -20.02 -22.23 -16.39
CA VAL A 72 -19.67 -23.65 -16.24
C VAL A 72 -20.89 -24.55 -16.41
N ASP A 73 -22.01 -24.21 -15.76
CA ASP A 73 -23.26 -24.97 -15.87
C ASP A 73 -23.79 -24.97 -17.33
N ARG A 74 -23.67 -23.85 -18.02
CA ARG A 74 -24.06 -23.72 -19.44
C ARG A 74 -23.19 -24.60 -20.34
N GLU A 75 -21.88 -24.63 -20.13
CA GLU A 75 -20.97 -25.51 -20.88
C GLU A 75 -21.25 -26.99 -20.60
N LEU A 76 -21.55 -27.36 -19.35
CA LEU A 76 -21.94 -28.73 -19.01
C LEU A 76 -23.23 -29.15 -19.73
N LEU A 77 -24.24 -28.27 -19.78
CA LEU A 77 -25.47 -28.52 -20.52
C LEU A 77 -25.22 -28.64 -22.03
N ARG A 78 -24.32 -27.82 -22.59
CA ARG A 78 -23.93 -27.90 -24.00
C ARG A 78 -23.29 -29.26 -24.31
N LEU A 79 -22.34 -29.71 -23.49
CA LEU A 79 -21.68 -31.02 -23.67
C LEU A 79 -22.69 -32.17 -23.60
N LYS A 80 -23.65 -32.12 -22.66
CA LYS A 80 -24.72 -33.12 -22.55
C LYS A 80 -25.63 -33.13 -23.78
N LEU A 81 -25.97 -31.96 -24.33
CA LEU A 81 -26.76 -31.86 -25.56
C LEU A 81 -25.99 -32.41 -26.77
N GLU A 82 -24.70 -32.15 -26.88
CA GLU A 82 -23.84 -32.70 -27.93
C GLU A 82 -23.73 -34.22 -27.84
N GLU A 83 -23.61 -34.76 -26.63
CA GLU A 83 -23.61 -36.21 -26.40
C GLU A 83 -24.96 -36.84 -26.75
N ALA A 84 -26.07 -36.27 -26.30
CA ALA A 84 -27.41 -36.72 -26.67
C ALA A 84 -27.63 -36.68 -28.19
N THR A 85 -27.12 -35.64 -28.85
CA THR A 85 -27.19 -35.49 -30.31
C THR A 85 -26.38 -36.56 -31.02
N ARG A 86 -25.15 -36.84 -30.57
CA ARG A 86 -24.33 -37.94 -31.08
C ARG A 86 -25.01 -39.30 -30.89
N HIS A 87 -25.64 -39.52 -29.73
CA HIS A 87 -26.39 -40.75 -29.46
C HIS A 87 -27.60 -40.90 -30.39
N ILE A 88 -28.38 -39.83 -30.60
CA ILE A 88 -29.49 -39.83 -31.55
C ILE A 88 -28.98 -40.13 -32.97
N HIS A 89 -27.90 -39.49 -33.44
CA HIS A 89 -27.34 -39.78 -34.76
C HIS A 89 -26.89 -41.24 -34.90
N SER A 90 -26.29 -41.82 -33.86
CA SER A 90 -25.92 -43.24 -33.83
C SER A 90 -27.15 -44.15 -33.93
N LEU A 91 -28.20 -43.88 -33.15
CA LEU A 91 -29.45 -44.63 -33.21
C LEU A 91 -30.16 -44.46 -34.55
N THR A 92 -30.16 -43.27 -35.15
CA THR A 92 -30.69 -43.03 -36.49
C THR A 92 -29.93 -43.84 -37.53
N LYS A 93 -28.60 -43.85 -37.49
CA LYS A 93 -27.76 -44.66 -38.38
C LYS A 93 -28.01 -46.16 -38.21
N GLN A 94 -28.23 -46.61 -36.97
CA GLN A 94 -28.59 -48.00 -36.68
C GLN A 94 -30.01 -48.34 -37.18
N ASN A 95 -30.99 -47.46 -36.99
CA ASN A 95 -32.34 -47.61 -37.52
C ASN A 95 -32.37 -47.60 -39.05
N GLU A 96 -31.56 -46.77 -39.71
CA GLU A 96 -31.39 -46.81 -41.16
C GLU A 96 -30.77 -48.13 -41.63
N LYS A 97 -29.79 -48.68 -40.90
CA LYS A 97 -29.22 -50.00 -41.21
C LYS A 97 -30.25 -51.12 -41.04
N LEU A 98 -31.07 -51.07 -39.98
CA LEU A 98 -32.16 -52.02 -39.77
C LEU A 98 -33.26 -51.87 -40.83
N SER A 99 -33.57 -50.63 -41.24
CA SER A 99 -34.52 -50.34 -42.33
C SER A 99 -34.00 -50.84 -43.69
N LYS A 100 -32.71 -50.68 -43.98
CA LYS A 100 -32.06 -51.22 -45.19
C LYS A 100 -31.95 -52.74 -45.18
N GLY A 101 -31.90 -53.37 -44.00
CA GLY A 101 -31.94 -54.83 -43.84
C GLY A 101 -33.35 -55.44 -43.90
N GLY A 102 -34.40 -54.63 -43.72
CA GLY A 102 -35.80 -55.08 -43.63
C GLY A 102 -36.58 -55.11 -44.95
N THR A 103 -35.95 -55.00 -46.13
CA THR A 103 -36.68 -54.95 -47.40
C THR A 103 -35.94 -55.65 -48.54
N GLN A 104 -35.86 -56.97 -48.48
CA GLN A 104 -35.63 -57.84 -49.65
C GLN A 104 -36.56 -59.05 -49.58
N ILE A 105 -37.84 -58.83 -49.86
CA ILE A 105 -38.69 -59.81 -50.55
C ILE A 105 -39.05 -59.12 -51.86
N SER A 106 -38.53 -59.64 -52.97
CA SER A 106 -38.67 -59.04 -54.29
C SER A 106 -40.06 -59.33 -54.87
N LYS A 107 -40.57 -58.42 -55.71
CA LYS A 107 -41.81 -58.63 -56.48
C LYS A 107 -41.66 -59.73 -57.55
N GLU A 108 -40.44 -60.18 -57.86
CA GLU A 108 -40.19 -61.29 -58.77
C GLU A 108 -40.73 -62.63 -58.23
N ASP A 109 -40.56 -62.91 -56.93
CA ASP A 109 -40.87 -64.22 -56.32
C ASP A 109 -42.39 -64.55 -56.29
N LEU A 110 -43.26 -63.53 -56.35
CA LEU A 110 -44.72 -63.69 -56.44
C LEU A 110 -45.21 -63.87 -57.89
N SER A 111 -44.47 -63.36 -58.88
CA SER A 111 -44.88 -63.45 -60.30
C SER A 111 -44.55 -64.81 -60.94
N GLU A 112 -43.48 -65.47 -60.47
CA GLU A 112 -43.02 -66.76 -60.96
C GLU A 112 -43.86 -67.94 -60.43
N ILE A 113 -44.40 -67.83 -59.22
CA ILE A 113 -45.32 -68.82 -58.65
C ILE A 113 -46.70 -68.75 -59.34
N GLN A 114 -47.14 -67.56 -59.74
CA GLN A 114 -48.45 -67.35 -60.37
C GLN A 114 -48.49 -67.82 -61.83
N THR A 115 -47.39 -67.71 -62.58
CA THR A 115 -47.26 -68.23 -63.96
C THR A 115 -47.08 -69.75 -64.01
N ARG A 116 -46.47 -70.37 -63.00
CA ARG A 116 -46.29 -71.83 -62.92
C ARG A 116 -47.57 -72.59 -62.54
N LEU A 117 -48.52 -71.94 -61.84
CA LEU A 117 -49.83 -72.54 -61.50
C LEU A 117 -50.79 -72.59 -62.70
N GLU A 118 -50.89 -71.49 -63.47
CA GLU A 118 -51.78 -71.43 -64.66
C GLU A 118 -51.36 -72.36 -65.81
N THR A 119 -50.07 -72.69 -65.90
CA THR A 119 -49.52 -73.56 -66.96
C THR A 119 -49.74 -75.04 -66.64
N ALA A 120 -49.78 -75.41 -65.35
CA ALA A 120 -50.06 -76.77 -64.89
C ALA A 120 -51.56 -77.13 -65.00
N GLU A 121 -52.46 -76.16 -64.78
CA GLU A 121 -53.92 -76.38 -64.89
C GLU A 121 -54.38 -76.61 -66.34
N ARG A 122 -53.77 -75.95 -67.34
CA ARG A 122 -54.09 -76.16 -68.77
C ARG A 122 -53.62 -77.52 -69.31
N ALA A 123 -52.58 -78.11 -68.71
CA ALA A 123 -52.03 -79.41 -69.12
C ALA A 123 -52.81 -80.62 -68.57
N LEU A 124 -53.53 -80.45 -67.45
CA LEU A 124 -54.40 -81.49 -66.86
C LEU A 124 -55.76 -81.61 -67.57
N VAL A 125 -56.34 -80.50 -68.05
CA VAL A 125 -57.62 -80.50 -68.79
C VAL A 125 -57.49 -81.13 -70.19
N THR A 126 -56.35 -80.94 -70.87
CA THR A 126 -56.08 -81.52 -72.21
C THR A 126 -55.71 -83.00 -72.19
N LYS A 127 -55.24 -83.53 -71.05
CA LYS A 127 -54.97 -84.97 -70.86
C LYS A 127 -56.24 -85.74 -70.49
N GLN A 128 -57.20 -85.12 -69.80
CA GLN A 128 -58.48 -85.74 -69.44
C GLN A 128 -59.47 -85.84 -70.62
N GLN A 129 -59.46 -84.89 -71.57
CA GLN A 129 -60.29 -84.97 -72.80
C GLN A 129 -59.87 -86.09 -73.77
N LYS A 130 -58.60 -86.51 -73.81
CA LYS A 130 -58.13 -87.60 -74.69
C LYS A 130 -58.34 -89.02 -74.15
N ILE A 131 -58.65 -89.18 -72.86
CA ILE A 131 -58.90 -90.48 -72.23
C ILE A 131 -60.38 -90.90 -72.35
N ASP A 132 -61.29 -89.94 -72.55
CA ASP A 132 -62.72 -90.20 -72.70
C ASP A 132 -63.17 -90.35 -74.18
N GLU A 133 -62.30 -90.04 -75.14
CA GLU A 133 -62.53 -90.24 -76.59
C GLU A 133 -62.14 -91.66 -77.10
N MET A 134 -61.35 -92.44 -76.36
CA MET A 134 -60.83 -93.75 -76.83
C MET A 134 -61.54 -94.99 -76.25
N LYS A 135 -62.56 -94.82 -75.41
CA LYS A 135 -63.26 -95.93 -74.73
C LYS A 135 -64.32 -96.69 -75.56
N PRO A 136 -65.03 -96.11 -76.55
CA PRO A 136 -66.02 -96.86 -77.33
C PRO A 136 -65.48 -97.51 -78.63
N GLU A 137 -64.23 -97.26 -79.02
CA GLU A 137 -63.63 -97.82 -80.25
C GLU A 137 -62.94 -99.19 -80.05
N ILE A 138 -62.63 -99.56 -78.80
CA ILE A 138 -62.02 -100.86 -78.48
C ILE A 138 -63.07 -101.99 -78.38
N PHE A 139 -64.34 -101.65 -78.16
CA PHE A 139 -65.44 -102.65 -78.08
C PHE A 139 -65.97 -103.10 -79.46
N LYS A 140 -65.60 -102.42 -80.56
CA LYS A 140 -66.09 -102.73 -81.93
C LYS A 140 -65.08 -103.49 -82.80
N LYS A 141 -63.83 -103.67 -82.37
CA LYS A 141 -62.76 -104.28 -83.16
C LYS A 141 -62.40 -105.72 -82.74
N GLU A 142 -63.01 -106.23 -81.68
CA GLU A 142 -62.76 -107.59 -81.17
C GLU A 142 -63.79 -108.62 -81.67
N GLU A 143 -64.90 -108.18 -82.28
CA GLU A 143 -66.01 -109.04 -82.71
C GLU A 143 -66.13 -109.22 -84.24
N GLU A 144 -65.23 -108.62 -85.04
CA GLU A 144 -65.31 -108.63 -86.52
C GLU A 144 -64.10 -109.27 -87.24
N LEU A 145 -63.41 -110.27 -86.67
CA LEU A 145 -62.51 -111.10 -87.49
C LEU A 145 -62.33 -112.55 -87.01
N LYS A 146 -63.47 -113.25 -86.89
CA LYS A 146 -63.60 -114.70 -87.10
C LYS A 146 -64.62 -114.94 -88.24
N GLN A 147 -64.13 -115.34 -89.41
CA GLN A 147 -64.77 -115.98 -90.60
C GLN A 147 -64.79 -115.20 -91.93
N THR A 148 -63.96 -115.70 -92.86
CA THR A 148 -64.22 -116.00 -94.31
C THR A 148 -62.99 -116.79 -94.81
N CYS A 149 -63.03 -118.13 -95.03
CA CYS A 149 -63.52 -118.91 -96.20
C CYS A 149 -62.64 -118.69 -97.47
N PHE A 150 -61.77 -119.64 -97.88
CA PHE A 150 -61.94 -120.75 -98.88
C PHE A 150 -61.91 -120.27 -100.36
N ILE A 151 -61.01 -120.73 -101.23
CA ILE A 151 -61.08 -121.86 -102.24
C ILE A 151 -59.66 -121.91 -102.91
N SER A 152 -58.88 -123.02 -102.95
CA SER A 152 -58.79 -124.15 -103.92
C SER A 152 -58.38 -123.72 -105.37
N VAL A 153 -57.59 -124.40 -106.24
CA VAL A 153 -57.41 -125.82 -106.58
C VAL A 153 -56.31 -125.96 -107.70
N LEU A 154 -55.53 -127.06 -107.70
CA LEU A 154 -54.90 -127.85 -108.81
C LEU A 154 -53.97 -127.17 -109.87
N ASP A 155 -53.04 -127.81 -110.59
CA ASP A 155 -52.83 -129.23 -110.91
C ASP A 155 -51.39 -129.57 -111.36
N ARG A 156 -51.19 -130.88 -111.47
CA ARG A 156 -50.04 -131.76 -111.72
C ARG A 156 -49.42 -131.71 -113.15
N GLY A 157 -48.08 -131.77 -113.25
CA GLY A 157 -47.36 -132.05 -114.51
C GLY A 157 -45.89 -132.46 -114.27
N ARG A 158 -45.51 -133.65 -114.74
CA ARG A 158 -44.29 -134.41 -114.40
C ARG A 158 -42.98 -133.87 -114.99
N VAL A 159 -41.97 -133.81 -114.10
CA VAL A 159 -40.64 -134.47 -114.22
C VAL A 159 -39.60 -133.90 -115.20
N GLN A 160 -38.47 -133.50 -114.59
CA GLN A 160 -37.08 -133.46 -115.07
C GLN A 160 -36.61 -132.27 -115.94
N ILE A 161 -36.41 -131.13 -115.26
CA ILE A 161 -35.16 -130.34 -115.31
C ILE A 161 -34.86 -129.96 -113.85
N SER A 162 -34.46 -130.94 -113.03
CA SER A 162 -33.10 -131.08 -112.48
C SER A 162 -32.44 -129.79 -112.01
N LYS A 163 -32.40 -129.64 -110.67
CA LYS A 163 -31.29 -129.08 -109.87
C LYS A 163 -30.82 -127.63 -110.10
N GLU A 164 -30.84 -127.05 -111.30
CA GLU A 164 -30.27 -125.71 -111.55
C GLU A 164 -31.01 -124.60 -110.78
N ASP A 165 -32.34 -124.49 -110.88
CA ASP A 165 -33.10 -123.40 -110.25
C ASP A 165 -33.19 -123.51 -108.72
N LEU A 166 -33.15 -124.75 -108.19
CA LEU A 166 -33.02 -125.02 -106.76
C LEU A 166 -31.60 -124.67 -106.27
N SER A 167 -30.56 -124.92 -107.09
CA SER A 167 -29.19 -124.50 -106.80
C SER A 167 -29.02 -122.98 -106.90
N GLU A 168 -29.75 -122.31 -107.79
CA GLU A 168 -29.71 -120.86 -107.98
C GLU A 168 -30.44 -120.12 -106.85
N LEU A 169 -31.62 -120.61 -106.43
CA LEU A 169 -32.30 -120.09 -105.25
C LEU A 169 -31.54 -120.44 -103.96
N GLN A 170 -30.87 -121.59 -103.87
CA GLN A 170 -29.94 -121.87 -102.78
C GLN A 170 -28.72 -120.95 -102.81
N THR A 171 -28.11 -120.66 -103.97
CA THR A 171 -26.99 -119.72 -104.03
C THR A 171 -27.43 -118.28 -103.77
N ARG A 172 -28.64 -117.87 -104.17
CA ARG A 172 -29.22 -116.57 -103.84
C ARG A 172 -29.58 -116.44 -102.36
N LEU A 173 -30.09 -117.52 -101.75
CA LEU A 173 -30.32 -117.58 -100.32
C LEU A 173 -29.00 -117.57 -99.56
N GLU A 174 -28.02 -118.37 -99.95
CA GLU A 174 -26.68 -118.40 -99.35
C GLU A 174 -25.92 -117.08 -99.56
N THR A 175 -26.11 -116.38 -100.67
CA THR A 175 -25.49 -115.05 -100.89
C THR A 175 -26.20 -113.96 -100.11
N ALA A 176 -27.53 -114.02 -99.96
CA ALA A 176 -28.29 -113.13 -99.07
C ALA A 176 -27.97 -113.41 -97.60
N GLU A 177 -27.80 -114.66 -97.21
CA GLU A 177 -27.35 -115.09 -95.88
C GLU A 177 -25.90 -114.65 -95.63
N ARG A 178 -24.98 -114.83 -96.59
CA ARG A 178 -23.61 -114.27 -96.51
C ARG A 178 -23.61 -112.74 -96.44
N ALA A 179 -24.52 -112.06 -97.14
CA ALA A 179 -24.67 -110.60 -97.08
C ALA A 179 -25.26 -110.13 -95.73
N LEU A 180 -26.20 -110.89 -95.17
CA LEU A 180 -26.74 -110.67 -93.83
C LEU A 180 -25.68 -110.93 -92.76
N VAL A 181 -24.90 -112.00 -92.88
CA VAL A 181 -23.78 -112.32 -91.98
C VAL A 181 -22.69 -111.26 -92.06
N THR A 182 -22.34 -110.75 -93.25
CA THR A 182 -21.36 -109.67 -93.38
C THR A 182 -21.89 -108.33 -92.88
N LYS A 183 -23.18 -108.01 -93.07
CA LYS A 183 -23.80 -106.83 -92.44
C LYS A 183 -23.93 -106.98 -90.93
N GLN A 184 -24.22 -108.18 -90.44
CA GLN A 184 -24.27 -108.49 -89.02
C GLN A 184 -22.87 -108.39 -88.40
N GLN A 185 -21.83 -108.89 -89.07
CA GLN A 185 -20.43 -108.67 -88.68
C GLN A 185 -20.07 -107.19 -88.62
N LYS A 186 -20.43 -106.38 -89.61
CA LYS A 186 -20.20 -104.91 -89.56
C LYS A 186 -20.95 -104.23 -88.43
N ILE A 187 -22.19 -104.66 -88.15
CA ILE A 187 -22.96 -104.17 -87.00
C ILE A 187 -22.27 -104.58 -85.70
N ASP A 188 -21.76 -105.80 -85.62
CA ASP A 188 -21.05 -106.32 -84.45
C ASP A 188 -19.65 -105.71 -84.28
N GLU A 189 -19.02 -105.22 -85.35
CA GLU A 189 -17.80 -104.40 -85.34
C GLU A 189 -18.07 -102.95 -84.94
N MET A 190 -19.20 -102.35 -85.36
CA MET A 190 -19.57 -100.98 -85.00
C MET A 190 -20.09 -100.84 -83.57
N LYS A 191 -20.76 -101.85 -83.01
CA LYS A 191 -21.22 -101.84 -81.61
C LYS A 191 -20.13 -101.50 -80.58
N PRO A 192 -18.93 -102.14 -80.58
CA PRO A 192 -17.87 -101.79 -79.65
C PRO A 192 -17.22 -100.42 -79.97
N GLU A 193 -17.30 -99.91 -81.20
CA GLU A 193 -16.89 -98.54 -81.51
C GLU A 193 -17.87 -97.51 -80.95
N ILE A 194 -19.17 -97.73 -81.12
CA ILE A 194 -20.22 -96.89 -80.52
C ILE A 194 -20.09 -96.91 -79.00
N PHE A 195 -19.94 -98.09 -78.39
CA PHE A 195 -19.75 -98.21 -76.94
C PHE A 195 -18.49 -97.49 -76.45
N ARG A 196 -17.36 -97.61 -77.17
CA ARG A 196 -16.14 -96.84 -76.87
C ARG A 196 -16.36 -95.34 -76.98
N LYS A 197 -17.11 -94.88 -77.99
CA LYS A 197 -17.43 -93.45 -78.17
C LYS A 197 -18.40 -92.93 -77.12
N GLU A 198 -19.37 -93.74 -76.70
CA GLU A 198 -20.27 -93.44 -75.59
C GLU A 198 -19.48 -93.34 -74.28
N GLU A 199 -18.53 -94.24 -74.03
CA GLU A 199 -17.64 -94.18 -72.87
C GLU A 199 -16.72 -92.95 -72.92
N GLU A 200 -16.14 -92.61 -74.08
CA GLU A 200 -15.39 -91.37 -74.29
C GLU A 200 -16.24 -90.11 -74.06
N LEU A 201 -17.50 -90.09 -74.54
CA LEU A 201 -18.43 -88.98 -74.32
C LEU A 201 -18.81 -88.83 -72.84
N GLU A 202 -18.99 -89.93 -72.14
CA GLU A 202 -19.27 -89.95 -70.71
C GLU A 202 -18.06 -89.42 -69.90
N VAL A 203 -16.84 -89.79 -70.27
CA VAL A 203 -15.61 -89.24 -69.67
C VAL A 203 -15.48 -87.75 -69.95
N LEU A 204 -15.63 -87.32 -71.21
CA LEU A 204 -15.60 -85.91 -71.59
C LEU A 204 -16.69 -85.09 -70.92
N SER A 205 -17.89 -85.65 -70.74
CA SER A 205 -18.99 -85.02 -70.00
C SER A 205 -18.63 -84.78 -68.54
N LYS A 206 -18.04 -85.78 -67.87
CA LYS A 206 -17.53 -85.66 -66.49
C LYS A 206 -16.40 -84.64 -66.39
N GLU A 207 -15.49 -84.61 -67.35
CA GLU A 207 -14.42 -83.61 -67.41
C GLU A 207 -14.97 -82.19 -67.61
N LEU A 208 -15.93 -81.99 -68.51
CA LEU A 208 -16.62 -80.71 -68.71
C LEU A 208 -17.36 -80.26 -67.46
N GLN A 209 -18.05 -81.18 -66.78
CA GLN A 209 -18.75 -80.89 -65.52
C GLN A 209 -17.75 -80.47 -64.44
N LYS A 210 -16.61 -81.16 -64.32
CA LYS A 210 -15.54 -80.80 -63.40
C LYS A 210 -14.94 -79.43 -63.72
N VAL A 211 -14.65 -79.14 -64.98
CA VAL A 211 -14.13 -77.83 -65.40
C VAL A 211 -15.15 -76.72 -65.10
N ARG A 212 -16.45 -76.98 -65.25
CA ARG A 212 -17.50 -76.02 -64.85
C ARG A 212 -17.51 -75.76 -63.35
N SER A 213 -17.45 -76.80 -62.50
CA SER A 213 -17.40 -76.60 -61.05
C SER A 213 -16.12 -75.89 -60.61
N ASP A 214 -14.98 -76.19 -61.25
CA ASP A 214 -13.70 -75.53 -60.97
C ASP A 214 -13.74 -74.05 -61.40
N LEU A 215 -14.40 -73.73 -62.53
CA LEU A 215 -14.62 -72.35 -62.98
C LEU A 215 -15.53 -71.58 -62.02
N GLU A 216 -16.64 -72.16 -61.60
CA GLU A 216 -17.55 -71.54 -60.61
C GLU A 216 -16.83 -71.27 -59.28
N SER A 217 -16.01 -72.20 -58.81
CA SER A 217 -15.15 -72.00 -57.64
C SER A 217 -14.18 -70.83 -57.85
N ALA A 218 -13.48 -70.80 -58.99
CA ALA A 218 -12.52 -69.75 -59.30
C ALA A 218 -13.18 -68.37 -59.46
N GLU A 219 -14.40 -68.30 -60.00
CA GLU A 219 -15.19 -67.05 -60.07
C GLU A 219 -15.62 -66.58 -58.67
N SER A 220 -16.00 -67.51 -57.79
CA SER A 220 -16.33 -67.18 -56.40
C SER A 220 -15.11 -66.66 -55.62
N ASP A 221 -13.93 -67.25 -55.85
CA ASP A 221 -12.66 -66.82 -55.27
C ASP A 221 -12.24 -65.45 -55.82
N LYS A 222 -12.38 -65.24 -57.14
CA LYS A 222 -12.13 -63.95 -57.79
C LYS A 222 -13.02 -62.85 -57.20
N LYS A 223 -14.32 -63.13 -57.00
CA LYS A 223 -15.25 -62.18 -56.39
C LYS A 223 -14.82 -61.85 -54.96
N THR A 224 -14.52 -62.87 -54.16
CA THR A 224 -14.05 -62.70 -52.77
C THR A 224 -12.75 -61.90 -52.69
N LEU A 225 -11.80 -62.16 -53.58
CA LEU A 225 -10.56 -61.40 -53.67
C LEU A 225 -10.82 -59.95 -54.10
N ASN A 226 -11.73 -59.71 -55.04
CA ASN A 226 -12.08 -58.37 -55.49
C ASN A 226 -12.77 -57.56 -54.38
N ASP A 227 -13.69 -58.16 -53.64
CA ASP A 227 -14.35 -57.54 -52.49
C ASP A 227 -13.32 -57.19 -51.40
N ARG A 228 -12.35 -58.09 -51.14
CA ARG A 228 -11.22 -57.82 -50.23
C ARG A 228 -10.32 -56.69 -50.74
N CYS A 229 -10.01 -56.62 -52.04
CA CYS A 229 -9.25 -55.52 -52.61
C CYS A 229 -9.98 -54.19 -52.43
N GLY A 230 -11.30 -54.14 -52.64
CA GLY A 230 -12.10 -52.94 -52.41
C GLY A 230 -12.09 -52.47 -50.96
N VAL A 231 -12.20 -53.39 -49.99
CA VAL A 231 -12.06 -53.04 -48.56
C VAL A 231 -10.66 -52.51 -48.24
N LEU A 232 -9.61 -53.15 -48.75
CA LEU A 232 -8.23 -52.68 -48.53
C LEU A 232 -7.96 -51.32 -49.16
N GLU A 233 -8.56 -51.02 -50.32
CA GLU A 233 -8.48 -49.70 -50.96
C GLU A 233 -9.19 -48.63 -50.13
N GLN A 234 -10.37 -48.95 -49.58
CA GLN A 234 -11.10 -48.09 -48.66
C GLN A 234 -10.28 -47.85 -47.37
N ASP A 235 -9.77 -48.90 -46.74
CA ASP A 235 -8.93 -48.79 -45.53
C ASP A 235 -7.68 -47.95 -45.80
N ARG A 236 -7.06 -48.09 -46.97
CA ARG A 236 -5.91 -47.27 -47.36
C ARG A 236 -6.28 -45.79 -47.50
N ALA A 237 -7.43 -45.49 -48.09
CA ALA A 237 -7.92 -44.11 -48.19
C ALA A 237 -8.21 -43.51 -46.81
N ASP A 238 -8.90 -44.25 -45.94
CA ASP A 238 -9.21 -43.81 -44.57
C ASP A 238 -7.94 -43.59 -43.73
N LEU A 239 -6.94 -44.49 -43.85
CA LEU A 239 -5.65 -44.33 -43.17
C LEU A 239 -4.86 -43.13 -43.71
N GLN A 240 -4.98 -42.83 -45.01
CA GLN A 240 -4.31 -41.68 -45.60
C GLN A 240 -4.95 -40.37 -45.12
N GLU A 241 -6.28 -40.29 -45.05
CA GLU A 241 -6.99 -39.14 -44.47
C GLU A 241 -6.60 -38.92 -42.99
N GLN A 242 -6.55 -40.00 -42.19
CA GLN A 242 -6.10 -39.92 -40.79
C GLN A 242 -4.65 -39.46 -40.66
N LEU A 243 -3.76 -39.88 -41.57
CA LEU A 243 -2.37 -39.45 -41.58
C LEU A 243 -2.26 -37.95 -41.88
N GLU A 244 -3.01 -37.47 -42.88
CA GLU A 244 -3.07 -36.06 -43.25
C GLU A 244 -3.63 -35.20 -42.11
N GLU A 245 -4.72 -35.65 -41.45
CA GLU A 245 -5.27 -34.99 -40.27
C GLU A 245 -4.25 -34.92 -39.13
N ARG A 246 -3.52 -36.01 -38.87
CA ARG A 246 -2.47 -36.04 -37.84
C ARG A 246 -1.30 -35.13 -38.15
N GLN A 247 -0.88 -35.05 -39.41
CA GLN A 247 0.15 -34.12 -39.84
C GLN A 247 -0.30 -32.66 -39.66
N GLN A 248 -1.55 -32.35 -40.00
CA GLN A 248 -2.11 -31.01 -39.79
C GLN A 248 -2.17 -30.65 -38.29
N GLN A 249 -2.66 -31.57 -37.46
CA GLN A 249 -2.68 -31.40 -36.00
C GLN A 249 -1.27 -31.26 -35.41
N GLN A 250 -0.27 -31.93 -35.97
CA GLN A 250 1.11 -31.78 -35.53
C GLN A 250 1.63 -30.36 -35.79
N VAL A 251 1.38 -29.82 -36.99
CA VAL A 251 1.79 -28.45 -37.33
C VAL A 251 1.06 -27.43 -36.47
N GLU A 252 -0.24 -27.60 -36.24
CA GLU A 252 -1.03 -26.73 -35.36
C GLU A 252 -0.52 -26.76 -33.91
N ASN A 253 -0.20 -27.95 -33.39
CA ASN A 253 0.40 -28.09 -32.06
C ASN A 253 1.79 -27.44 -31.98
N GLU A 254 2.63 -27.58 -33.01
CA GLU A 254 3.93 -26.90 -33.06
C GLU A 254 3.80 -25.37 -33.06
N GLN A 255 2.83 -24.83 -33.80
CA GLN A 255 2.51 -23.40 -33.80
C GLN A 255 1.99 -22.91 -32.46
N LEU A 256 1.06 -23.65 -31.84
CA LEU A 256 0.54 -23.35 -30.50
C LEU A 256 1.67 -23.37 -29.46
N MET A 257 2.53 -24.40 -29.50
CA MET A 257 3.70 -24.49 -28.61
C MET A 257 4.64 -23.29 -28.79
N GLN A 258 4.85 -22.83 -30.03
CA GLN A 258 5.65 -21.62 -30.27
C GLN A 258 4.96 -20.37 -29.73
N SER A 259 3.65 -20.21 -29.94
CA SER A 259 2.89 -19.08 -29.38
C SER A 259 2.93 -19.05 -27.86
N VAL A 260 2.83 -20.20 -27.19
CA VAL A 260 2.94 -20.30 -25.72
C VAL A 260 4.32 -19.86 -25.26
N ARG A 261 5.40 -20.34 -25.92
CA ARG A 261 6.78 -19.93 -25.61
C ARG A 261 6.97 -18.42 -25.77
N ASP A 262 6.43 -17.83 -26.82
CA ASP A 262 6.51 -16.39 -27.07
C ASP A 262 5.78 -15.57 -25.97
N VAL A 263 4.61 -16.04 -25.53
CA VAL A 263 3.86 -15.40 -24.44
C VAL A 263 4.60 -15.52 -23.11
N ASP A 264 5.13 -16.71 -22.79
CA ASP A 264 5.93 -16.94 -21.58
C ASP A 264 7.19 -16.08 -21.57
N GLN A 265 7.87 -15.95 -22.71
CA GLN A 265 9.04 -15.09 -22.85
C GLN A 265 8.69 -13.61 -22.62
N ARG A 266 7.63 -13.10 -23.25
CA ARG A 266 7.18 -11.71 -23.05
C ARG A 266 6.80 -11.45 -21.60
N SER A 267 6.08 -12.39 -20.98
CA SER A 267 5.70 -12.31 -19.56
C SER A 267 6.93 -12.27 -18.65
N ALA A 268 7.94 -13.12 -18.90
CA ALA A 268 9.18 -13.11 -18.13
C ALA A 268 9.99 -11.82 -18.30
N GLU A 269 10.02 -11.24 -19.50
CA GLU A 269 10.67 -9.95 -19.78
C GLU A 269 9.95 -8.80 -19.07
N GLU A 270 8.62 -8.79 -19.05
CA GLU A 270 7.82 -7.79 -18.36
C GLU A 270 7.99 -7.87 -16.84
N LEU A 271 8.01 -9.09 -16.27
CA LEU A 271 8.32 -9.29 -14.85
C LEU A 271 9.73 -8.80 -14.49
N LYS A 272 10.74 -9.03 -15.35
CA LYS A 272 12.10 -8.49 -15.14
C LYS A 272 12.12 -6.96 -15.17
N LYS A 273 11.39 -6.34 -16.11
CA LYS A 273 11.26 -4.88 -16.20
C LYS A 273 10.60 -4.31 -14.94
N ASN A 274 9.51 -4.93 -14.49
CA ASN A 274 8.80 -4.51 -13.28
C ASN A 274 9.67 -4.66 -12.03
N LEU A 275 10.43 -5.76 -11.92
CA LEU A 275 11.39 -5.96 -10.83
C LEU A 275 12.48 -4.90 -10.83
N ALA A 276 13.05 -4.58 -12.00
CA ALA A 276 14.08 -3.54 -12.13
C ALA A 276 13.55 -2.15 -11.75
N GLN A 277 12.33 -1.80 -12.20
CA GLN A 277 11.67 -0.55 -11.81
C GLN A 277 11.40 -0.49 -10.31
N LEU A 278 10.95 -1.58 -9.70
CA LEU A 278 10.73 -1.65 -8.27
C LEU A 278 12.05 -1.49 -7.50
N GLN A 279 13.13 -2.13 -7.94
CA GLN A 279 14.47 -1.98 -7.37
C GLN A 279 14.98 -0.54 -7.48
N GLU A 280 14.78 0.13 -8.62
CA GLU A 280 15.12 1.54 -8.81
C GLU A 280 14.30 2.45 -7.88
N SER A 281 13.00 2.19 -7.73
CA SER A 281 12.16 2.97 -6.80
C SER A 281 12.58 2.79 -5.34
N TYR A 282 12.92 1.55 -4.95
CA TYR A 282 13.37 1.22 -3.60
C TYR A 282 14.72 1.89 -3.28
N THR A 283 15.66 1.87 -4.21
CA THR A 283 16.96 2.53 -4.04
C THR A 283 16.81 4.04 -3.91
N LYS A 284 15.99 4.69 -4.76
CA LYS A 284 15.69 6.14 -4.62
C LYS A 284 15.08 6.49 -3.27
N LEU A 285 14.08 5.72 -2.80
CA LEU A 285 13.47 5.94 -1.48
C LEU A 285 14.48 5.71 -0.35
N SER A 286 15.39 4.75 -0.49
CA SER A 286 16.44 4.50 0.51
C SER A 286 17.43 5.66 0.58
N GLU A 287 17.83 6.22 -0.56
CA GLU A 287 18.70 7.40 -0.63
C GLU A 287 18.02 8.64 -0.07
N GLU A 288 16.74 8.87 -0.36
CA GLU A 288 15.97 9.99 0.19
C GLU A 288 15.82 9.87 1.71
N ASN A 289 15.53 8.66 2.23
CA ASN A 289 15.51 8.42 3.67
C ASN A 289 16.88 8.67 4.33
N ALA A 290 17.98 8.35 3.66
CA ALA A 290 19.32 8.63 4.18
C ALA A 290 19.60 10.14 4.23
N ARG A 291 19.18 10.90 3.19
CA ARG A 291 19.29 12.36 3.18
C ARG A 291 18.46 13.01 4.28
N MET A 292 17.20 12.60 4.43
CA MET A 292 16.31 13.10 5.47
C MET A 292 16.87 12.84 6.87
N LYS A 293 17.49 11.67 7.11
CA LYS A 293 18.15 11.38 8.39
C LYS A 293 19.32 12.31 8.68
N GLU A 294 20.12 12.64 7.67
CA GLU A 294 21.24 13.58 7.86
C GLU A 294 20.75 15.01 8.09
N GLU A 295 19.67 15.43 7.42
CA GLU A 295 19.02 16.71 7.68
C GLU A 295 18.45 16.79 9.10
N VAL A 296 17.76 15.75 9.56
CA VAL A 296 17.28 15.66 10.95
C VAL A 296 18.44 15.77 11.93
N LYS A 297 19.51 15.00 11.73
CA LYS A 297 20.70 15.05 12.59
C LYS A 297 21.32 16.45 12.62
N LYS A 298 21.43 17.12 11.47
CA LYS A 298 21.91 18.50 11.40
C LYS A 298 21.00 19.46 12.17
N THR A 299 19.67 19.32 12.05
CA THR A 299 18.74 20.15 12.80
C THR A 299 18.79 19.89 14.31
N GLU A 300 19.03 18.64 14.74
CA GLU A 300 19.25 18.28 16.14
C GLU A 300 20.54 18.92 16.68
N GLU A 301 21.63 18.87 15.90
CA GLU A 301 22.89 19.55 16.23
C GLU A 301 22.69 21.07 16.33
N ASP A 302 22.02 21.70 15.35
CA ASP A 302 21.70 23.12 15.36
C ASP A 302 20.82 23.49 16.58
N MET A 303 19.82 22.69 16.91
CA MET A 303 18.97 22.88 18.09
C MET A 303 19.79 22.82 19.39
N SER A 304 20.66 21.83 19.53
CA SER A 304 21.55 21.72 20.69
C SER A 304 22.49 22.94 20.81
N THR A 305 23.02 23.44 19.69
CA THR A 305 23.85 24.66 19.72
C THR A 305 23.03 25.91 20.10
N LEU A 306 21.77 26.00 19.68
CA LEU A 306 20.88 27.10 20.06
C LEU A 306 20.52 27.03 21.54
N GLU A 307 20.22 25.85 22.08
CA GLU A 307 19.96 25.63 23.51
C GLU A 307 21.14 26.08 24.37
N THR A 308 22.36 25.66 24.02
CA THR A 308 23.56 26.10 24.77
C THR A 308 23.80 27.61 24.67
N ARG A 309 23.52 28.24 23.51
CA ARG A 309 23.57 29.70 23.36
C ARG A 309 22.48 30.40 24.17
N PHE A 310 21.30 29.80 24.25
CA PHE A 310 20.20 30.32 25.05
C PHE A 310 20.55 30.28 26.55
N GLU A 311 21.01 29.14 27.07
CA GLU A 311 21.42 29.01 28.47
C GLU A 311 22.54 29.99 28.85
N THR A 312 23.51 30.20 27.96
CA THR A 312 24.61 31.13 28.20
C THR A 312 24.13 32.59 28.21
N ALA A 313 23.20 32.94 27.32
CA ALA A 313 22.57 34.26 27.32
C ALA A 313 21.71 34.47 28.58
N GLU A 314 20.97 33.47 29.03
CA GLU A 314 20.17 33.50 30.26
C GLU A 314 21.06 33.71 31.49
N LYS A 315 22.15 32.94 31.62
CA LYS A 315 23.14 33.12 32.69
C LYS A 315 23.74 34.54 32.68
N ALA A 316 24.07 35.07 31.51
CA ALA A 316 24.59 36.43 31.38
C ALA A 316 23.57 37.50 31.77
N LEU A 317 22.28 37.30 31.47
CA LEU A 317 21.21 38.19 31.90
C LEU A 317 21.04 38.18 33.42
N VAL A 318 21.08 37.00 34.05
CA VAL A 318 21.04 36.87 35.52
C VAL A 318 22.21 37.63 36.16
N THR A 319 23.44 37.47 35.66
CA THR A 319 24.60 38.20 36.17
C THR A 319 24.46 39.72 36.00
N LYS A 320 23.96 40.19 34.84
CA LYS A 320 23.69 41.62 34.64
C LYS A 320 22.62 42.13 35.60
N GLN A 321 21.57 41.35 35.86
CA GLN A 321 20.52 41.71 36.79
C GLN A 321 21.05 41.82 38.23
N GLN A 322 21.87 40.85 38.66
CA GLN A 322 22.57 40.92 39.95
C GLN A 322 23.42 42.19 40.05
N LYS A 323 24.16 42.55 38.99
CA LYS A 323 24.99 43.77 39.00
C LYS A 323 24.16 45.05 39.08
N ILE A 324 23.01 45.09 38.41
CA ILE A 324 22.07 46.21 38.50
C ILE A 324 21.56 46.35 39.94
N ASP A 325 21.23 45.24 40.60
CA ASP A 325 20.71 45.27 41.97
C ASP A 325 21.78 45.71 42.98
N GLU A 326 23.03 45.25 42.81
CA GLU A 326 24.19 45.77 43.55
C GLU A 326 24.36 47.29 43.36
N MET A 327 24.38 47.75 42.10
CA MET A 327 24.54 49.18 41.79
C MET A 327 23.40 50.01 42.36
N LYS A 328 22.15 49.51 42.35
CA LYS A 328 21.02 50.18 42.99
C LYS A 328 21.22 50.29 44.49
N GLN A 329 21.68 49.24 45.16
CA GLN A 329 21.95 49.25 46.60
C GLN A 329 23.05 50.27 46.95
N GLU A 330 24.15 50.30 46.18
CA GLU A 330 25.22 51.29 46.33
C GLU A 330 24.71 52.71 46.10
N PHE A 331 23.88 52.92 45.08
CA PHE A 331 23.26 54.21 44.80
C PHE A 331 22.44 54.72 45.99
N PHE A 332 21.56 53.88 46.55
CA PHE A 332 20.78 54.23 47.73
C PHE A 332 21.65 54.53 48.97
N LYS A 333 22.77 53.83 49.13
CA LYS A 333 23.71 54.13 50.22
C LYS A 333 24.37 55.49 50.02
N ASN A 334 24.88 55.75 48.82
CA ASN A 334 25.51 57.02 48.47
C ASN A 334 24.52 58.19 48.59
N GLU A 335 23.24 57.99 48.27
CA GLU A 335 22.20 59.00 48.44
C GLU A 335 22.03 59.41 49.90
N LYS A 336 22.00 58.45 50.84
CA LYS A 336 21.98 58.74 52.30
C LYS A 336 23.23 59.45 52.79
N GLU A 337 24.40 59.08 52.27
CA GLU A 337 25.65 59.76 52.60
C GLU A 337 25.64 61.21 52.08
N LEU A 338 25.07 61.44 50.90
CA LEU A 338 24.94 62.75 50.29
C LEU A 338 23.96 63.67 51.05
N GLU A 339 22.86 63.12 51.58
CA GLU A 339 21.98 63.82 52.52
C GLU A 339 22.76 64.34 53.74
N THR A 340 23.70 63.55 54.26
CA THR A 340 24.53 63.94 55.42
C THR A 340 25.47 65.10 55.08
N ILE A 341 26.06 65.11 53.87
CA ILE A 341 26.91 66.23 53.41
C ILE A 341 26.12 67.55 53.36
N SER A 342 24.85 67.50 52.95
CA SER A 342 24.00 68.70 52.90
C SER A 342 23.82 69.32 54.29
N VAL A 343 23.67 68.49 55.32
CA VAL A 343 23.57 68.94 56.72
C VAL A 343 24.88 69.54 57.21
N PHE A 344 26.02 68.89 56.95
CA PHE A 344 27.32 69.45 57.33
C PHE A 344 27.62 70.78 56.64
N LYS A 345 27.20 70.94 55.39
CA LYS A 345 27.33 72.21 54.67
C LYS A 345 26.52 73.31 55.35
N ALA A 346 25.25 73.04 55.69
CA ALA A 346 24.40 73.99 56.42
C ALA A 346 24.98 74.32 57.81
N GLN A 347 25.54 73.33 58.51
CA GLN A 347 26.21 73.52 59.79
C GLN A 347 27.43 74.45 59.66
N ALA A 348 28.28 74.26 58.64
CA ALA A 348 29.43 75.12 58.40
C ALA A 348 29.02 76.57 58.06
N GLU A 349 27.96 76.75 57.27
CA GLU A 349 27.41 78.07 56.95
C GLU A 349 26.91 78.79 58.21
N LEU A 350 26.17 78.11 59.10
CA LEU A 350 25.71 78.66 60.38
C LEU A 350 26.87 79.07 61.28
N TYR A 351 27.86 78.20 61.49
CA TYR A 351 29.03 78.55 62.30
C TYR A 351 29.83 79.72 61.72
N SER A 352 29.92 79.81 60.39
CA SER A 352 30.57 80.96 59.76
C SER A 352 29.80 82.25 60.03
N ALA A 353 28.46 82.22 59.94
CA ALA A 353 27.62 83.37 60.23
C ALA A 353 27.70 83.79 61.70
N ASP A 354 27.64 82.83 62.63
CA ASP A 354 27.78 83.06 64.07
C ASP A 354 29.16 83.66 64.40
N PHE A 355 30.22 83.14 63.79
CA PHE A 355 31.57 83.67 63.95
C PHE A 355 31.68 85.14 63.48
N TYR A 356 31.11 85.47 62.31
CA TYR A 356 31.10 86.85 61.82
C TYR A 356 30.23 87.78 62.67
N ALA A 357 29.09 87.29 63.16
CA ALA A 357 28.22 88.04 64.07
C ALA A 357 28.93 88.35 65.39
N GLU A 358 29.58 87.35 66.00
CA GLU A 358 30.34 87.49 67.24
C GLU A 358 31.52 88.45 67.06
N ARG A 359 32.25 88.32 65.94
CA ARG A 359 33.33 89.25 65.60
C ARG A 359 32.83 90.69 65.49
N THR A 360 31.74 90.90 64.76
CA THR A 360 31.14 92.24 64.59
C THR A 360 30.68 92.82 65.92
N ALA A 361 30.06 92.00 66.78
CA ALA A 361 29.65 92.41 68.12
C ALA A 361 30.86 92.80 68.98
N ARG A 362 31.93 92.00 68.93
CA ARG A 362 33.17 92.25 69.66
C ARG A 362 33.89 93.52 69.18
N GLU A 363 33.94 93.76 67.88
CA GLU A 363 34.48 94.99 67.29
C GLU A 363 33.68 96.21 67.78
N LYS A 364 32.34 96.16 67.78
CA LYS A 364 31.49 97.23 68.34
C LYS A 364 31.73 97.48 69.82
N ILE A 365 31.83 96.41 70.63
CA ILE A 365 32.16 96.54 72.06
C ILE A 365 33.53 97.17 72.23
N HIS A 366 34.51 96.79 71.40
CA HIS A 366 35.84 97.37 71.44
C HIS A 366 35.83 98.86 71.06
N GLU A 367 35.08 99.25 70.02
CA GLU A 367 34.88 100.65 69.63
C GLU A 367 34.23 101.46 70.76
N GLU A 368 33.18 100.94 71.39
CA GLU A 368 32.53 101.59 72.54
C GLU A 368 33.48 101.70 73.75
N LYS A 369 34.29 100.67 74.01
CA LYS A 369 35.30 100.67 75.07
C LYS A 369 36.36 101.75 74.84
N GLU A 370 36.92 101.85 73.65
CA GLU A 370 37.91 102.89 73.31
C GLU A 370 37.30 104.28 73.46
N ARG A 371 36.07 104.48 72.97
CA ARG A 371 35.33 105.73 73.17
C ARG A 371 35.15 106.08 74.65
N LEU A 372 34.84 105.11 75.51
CA LEU A 372 34.71 105.33 76.96
C LEU A 372 36.06 105.63 77.63
N ILE A 373 37.16 105.03 77.18
CA ILE A 373 38.51 105.32 77.66
C ILE A 373 38.90 106.77 77.32
N GLU A 374 38.69 107.19 76.07
CA GLU A 374 38.92 108.58 75.65
C GLU A 374 38.12 109.57 76.50
N GLN A 375 36.83 109.28 76.75
CA GLN A 375 35.99 110.10 77.62
C GLN A 375 36.52 110.15 79.06
N LEU A 376 36.95 109.02 79.62
CA LEU A 376 37.54 108.95 80.96
C LEU A 376 38.86 109.72 81.04
N GLU A 377 39.69 109.69 80.00
CA GLU A 377 40.96 110.40 79.95
C GLU A 377 40.76 111.92 79.91
N VAL A 378 39.79 112.41 79.13
CA VAL A 378 39.37 113.81 79.14
C VAL A 378 38.86 114.23 80.52
N LEU A 379 38.04 113.40 81.17
CA LEU A 379 37.55 113.68 82.52
C LEU A 379 38.67 113.70 83.56
N LYS A 380 39.64 112.78 83.47
CA LYS A 380 40.84 112.78 84.31
C LYS A 380 41.66 114.04 84.11
N GLN A 381 41.97 114.42 82.87
CA GLN A 381 42.67 115.67 82.56
C GLN A 381 41.94 116.88 83.13
N ARG A 382 40.60 116.92 83.04
CA ARG A 382 39.82 118.01 83.64
C ARG A 382 39.88 118.00 85.16
N ASN A 383 39.89 116.83 85.79
CA ASN A 383 40.04 116.68 87.24
C ASN A 383 41.43 117.13 87.69
N ASP A 384 42.49 116.71 86.99
CA ASP A 384 43.87 117.15 87.23
C ASP A 384 43.99 118.66 87.08
N GLN A 385 43.40 119.26 86.03
CA GLN A 385 43.35 120.72 85.87
C GLN A 385 42.63 121.41 87.04
N LEU A 386 41.48 120.89 87.48
CA LEU A 386 40.76 121.44 88.63
C LEU A 386 41.56 121.29 89.93
N GLN A 387 42.29 120.19 90.10
CA GLN A 387 43.19 119.98 91.23
C GLN A 387 44.37 120.96 91.18
N GLU A 388 44.97 121.20 90.02
CA GLU A 388 46.00 122.24 89.83
C GLU A 388 45.44 123.64 90.09
N GLU A 389 44.21 123.94 89.65
CA GLU A 389 43.52 125.21 89.95
C GLU A 389 43.32 125.36 91.47
N LEU A 390 42.83 124.33 92.15
CA LEU A 390 42.68 124.29 93.62
C LEU A 390 44.02 124.44 94.34
N ASP A 391 45.05 123.71 93.93
CA ASP A 391 46.40 123.78 94.51
C ASP A 391 47.03 125.15 94.26
N SER A 392 46.82 125.74 93.08
CA SER A 392 47.29 127.08 92.76
C SER A 392 46.54 128.15 93.55
N GLN A 393 45.24 127.95 93.83
CA GLN A 393 44.47 128.79 94.74
C GLN A 393 44.93 128.60 96.19
N ALA A 394 45.19 127.38 96.63
CA ALA A 394 45.73 127.08 97.96
C ALA A 394 47.12 127.69 98.14
N ARG A 395 48.00 127.59 97.13
CA ARG A 395 49.31 128.26 97.08
C ARG A 395 49.17 129.78 97.06
N ARG A 396 48.27 130.35 96.24
CA ARG A 396 47.98 131.79 96.20
C ARG A 396 47.49 132.30 97.55
N SER A 397 46.52 131.61 98.15
CA SER A 397 46.03 131.84 99.51
C SER A 397 47.16 131.75 100.54
N LEU A 398 48.02 130.73 100.48
CA LEU A 398 49.21 130.60 101.33
C LEU A 398 50.19 131.76 101.14
N THR A 399 50.48 132.20 99.91
CA THR A 399 51.32 133.39 99.65
C THR A 399 50.67 134.69 100.09
N GLU A 400 49.34 134.77 100.10
CA GLU A 400 48.58 135.92 100.59
C GLU A 400 48.54 135.96 102.13
N VAL A 401 48.49 134.79 102.78
CA VAL A 401 48.72 134.63 104.23
C VAL A 401 50.18 134.96 104.60
N GLN A 402 51.18 134.53 103.80
CA GLN A 402 52.59 134.86 104.02
C GLN A 402 52.91 136.36 103.78
N ARG A 403 52.24 137.04 102.84
CA ARG A 403 52.44 138.47 102.57
C ARG A 403 51.90 139.40 103.66
N ARG A 404 51.17 138.87 104.65
CA ARG A 404 50.66 139.68 105.77
C ARG A 404 51.53 139.69 107.02
N HIS A 405 52.61 138.92 107.12
CA HIS A 405 53.49 138.98 108.31
C HIS A 405 54.97 138.63 108.08
N LEU A 406 55.88 139.57 108.37
CA LEU A 406 57.27 139.31 108.80
C LEU A 406 57.69 140.25 109.95
N SER A 407 57.60 139.77 111.20
CA SER A 407 58.51 140.09 112.31
C SER A 407 58.31 139.14 113.51
N PRO A 408 59.35 138.88 114.34
CA PRO A 408 59.64 137.54 114.90
C PRO A 408 59.75 137.48 116.44
N GLY A 409 59.52 136.29 117.05
CA GLY A 409 59.82 136.05 118.48
C GLY A 409 59.44 134.68 119.07
N ALA A 410 60.47 133.91 119.44
CA ALA A 410 60.69 132.95 120.55
C ALA A 410 59.66 131.86 121.03
N ARG A 411 60.21 130.65 121.28
CA ARG A 411 59.74 129.37 121.90
C ARG A 411 59.60 129.46 123.46
N PRO A 412 59.20 128.41 124.24
CA PRO A 412 58.59 127.09 123.96
C PRO A 412 57.39 126.67 124.90
N GLU A 413 56.91 125.43 124.71
CA GLU A 413 56.20 124.52 125.66
C GLU A 413 54.69 124.66 126.00
N GLY A 414 53.97 123.52 125.87
CA GLY A 414 53.14 122.97 126.96
C GLY A 414 51.64 122.72 126.74
N GLY A 415 51.25 121.45 126.55
CA GLY A 415 49.99 120.81 127.04
C GLY A 415 48.72 120.97 126.18
N ALA A 416 48.21 119.93 125.49
CA ALA A 416 47.41 118.79 126.00
C ALA A 416 46.05 119.23 126.56
N ALA A 417 44.88 118.62 126.31
CA ALA A 417 44.39 117.41 125.66
C ALA A 417 42.89 117.71 125.33
N ALA A 418 41.98 116.90 124.80
CA ALA A 418 41.80 115.48 124.53
C ALA A 418 40.60 115.44 123.54
N ARG A 419 40.20 114.35 122.86
CA ARG A 419 39.95 113.01 123.40
C ARG A 419 39.59 112.10 122.21
N ALA A 420 40.20 110.92 122.20
CA ALA A 420 39.73 109.73 121.47
C ALA A 420 38.51 109.11 122.22
N PRO A 421 37.99 107.89 121.90
CA PRO A 421 38.74 106.63 122.03
C PRO A 421 38.49 105.57 120.93
N LEU A 422 39.53 104.80 120.54
CA LEU A 422 39.82 103.39 120.90
C LEU A 422 38.95 102.35 120.14
N GLY A 423 39.44 101.22 119.64
CA GLY A 423 40.76 100.59 119.77
C GLY A 423 40.68 99.10 119.43
N ALA A 424 41.65 98.65 118.63
CA ALA A 424 42.53 97.50 118.86
C ALA A 424 42.03 96.03 118.91
N LYS A 425 42.98 95.19 118.47
CA LYS A 425 43.07 93.70 118.43
C LYS A 425 42.37 93.13 117.18
N GLY A 426 43.04 92.61 116.17
CA GLY A 426 44.13 91.63 116.18
C GLY A 426 43.52 90.26 115.83
N VAL A 427 44.02 89.60 114.77
CA VAL A 427 43.98 88.15 114.45
C VAL A 427 43.84 87.87 112.93
N LYS A 428 44.88 87.23 112.38
CA LYS A 428 44.99 86.15 111.37
C LYS A 428 44.35 86.26 109.96
N ILE A 429 45.25 86.08 108.96
CA ILE A 429 45.20 85.17 107.80
C ILE A 429 43.99 85.32 106.85
N LYS A 430 44.30 85.71 105.60
CA LYS A 430 43.42 85.49 104.44
C LYS A 430 43.26 83.97 104.28
N GLU A 431 42.12 83.42 104.69
CA GLU A 431 41.78 82.04 104.36
C GLU A 431 41.17 82.01 102.97
N HIS A 432 41.96 81.54 102.01
CA HIS A 432 41.44 81.10 100.72
C HIS A 432 40.88 79.68 100.95
N THR A 433 39.55 79.56 101.01
CA THR A 433 38.87 78.29 101.27
C THR A 433 38.45 77.59 99.99
N CYS A 434 38.70 76.28 99.91
CA CYS A 434 38.21 75.46 98.81
C CYS A 434 36.70 75.22 98.95
N PRO A 435 35.86 75.56 97.95
CA PRO A 435 34.41 75.45 98.05
C PRO A 435 33.87 74.02 98.14
N LYS A 436 34.69 72.98 97.85
CA LYS A 436 34.26 71.56 97.90
C LYS A 436 34.50 70.92 99.28
N CYS A 437 35.67 71.14 99.89
CA CYS A 437 36.07 70.50 101.15
C CYS A 437 36.22 71.47 102.33
N ASN A 438 36.04 72.76 102.10
CA ASN A 438 36.09 73.84 103.09
C ASN A 438 37.42 73.95 103.86
N MET A 439 38.52 73.46 103.27
CA MET A 439 39.85 73.56 103.84
C MET A 439 40.44 74.97 103.61
N ALA A 440 40.95 75.59 104.68
CA ALA A 440 41.53 76.93 104.65
C ALA A 440 43.01 76.90 104.26
N LEU A 441 43.38 77.67 103.24
CA LEU A 441 44.73 77.75 102.70
C LEU A 441 45.30 79.17 102.83
N PRO A 442 46.62 79.31 103.07
CA PRO A 442 47.26 80.57 103.47
C PRO A 442 47.43 81.61 102.33
N ASP A 443 47.37 81.20 101.07
CA ASP A 443 47.49 82.07 99.88
C ASP A 443 46.76 81.49 98.64
N LEU A 444 46.62 82.31 97.59
CA LEU A 444 45.86 82.01 96.37
C LEU A 444 46.51 80.91 95.51
N ASP A 445 47.84 80.85 95.49
CA ASP A 445 48.61 79.84 94.73
C ASP A 445 48.41 78.44 95.33
N SER A 446 48.40 78.36 96.66
CA SER A 446 48.09 77.12 97.40
C SER A 446 46.66 76.63 97.14
N LEU A 447 45.70 77.55 97.02
CA LEU A 447 44.31 77.22 96.64
C LEU A 447 44.23 76.70 95.19
N GLN A 448 44.99 77.28 94.28
CA GLN A 448 44.95 76.92 92.86
C GLN A 448 45.53 75.51 92.59
N ILE A 449 46.57 75.10 93.34
CA ILE A 449 47.09 73.71 93.30
C ILE A 449 46.06 72.74 93.92
N HIS A 450 45.49 73.10 95.08
CA HIS A 450 44.53 72.23 95.78
C HIS A 450 43.24 72.01 94.99
N ILE A 451 42.72 73.02 94.28
CA ILE A 451 41.51 72.88 93.45
C ILE A 451 41.73 71.87 92.30
N MET A 452 42.95 71.76 91.77
CA MET A 452 43.29 70.78 90.74
C MET A 452 43.25 69.33 91.26
N ASP A 453 43.63 69.08 92.52
CA ASP A 453 43.57 67.75 93.13
C ASP A 453 42.21 67.44 93.80
N CYS A 454 41.41 68.47 94.13
CA CYS A 454 40.16 68.34 94.87
C CYS A 454 38.91 68.30 93.97
N ILE A 455 39.04 68.54 92.66
CA ILE A 455 37.93 68.48 91.69
C ILE A 455 37.60 67.05 91.25
N ASP A 456 38.57 66.13 91.27
CA ASP A 456 38.29 64.68 91.27
C ASP A 456 37.56 64.25 92.56
#